data_AF-A0AA43D3H1-F1
#
_entry.id   AF-A0AA43D3H1-F1
#
_cell.length_a   1.000
_cell.length_b   1.000
_cell.length_c   1.000
_cell.angle_alpha   90.00
_cell.angle_beta   90.00
_cell.angle_gamma   90.00
#
_symmetry.space_group_name_H-M   'P 1'
#
loop_
_entity.id
_entity.type
_entity.pdbx_description
1 polymer ?
#
loop_
_entity_poly.entity_id
_entity_poly.type
_entity_poly.pdbx_seq_one_letter_code
_entity_poly.pdbx_strand_id
1 'polypeptide(L)'
;MSVLIRVLLLSCGFVLCMPVHAELSCDQLVASAQAGLALRDRGASLGYVLAETESRDMQARFKPDELGVIRRAIRLTFTGEVSIYELASNCEDGKGSGSRR
;
A
#
# COMPACT_ATOMS: atom_id res chain seq x y z
N MET A 1 -40.56 -33.21 -22.70
CA MET A 1 -39.24 -33.57 -23.28
C MET A 1 -38.85 -32.45 -24.24
N SER A 2 -38.35 -31.31 -23.76
CA SER A 2 -36.98 -31.02 -23.29
C SER A 2 -36.21 -30.18 -24.32
N VAL A 3 -36.73 -28.99 -24.67
CA VAL A 3 -36.00 -27.96 -25.44
C VAL A 3 -36.27 -26.56 -24.86
N LEU A 4 -36.38 -26.46 -23.53
CA LEU A 4 -36.64 -25.20 -22.80
C LEU A 4 -35.64 -24.96 -21.65
N ILE A 5 -34.50 -25.68 -21.63
CA ILE A 5 -33.59 -25.79 -20.46
C ILE A 5 -32.12 -25.40 -20.79
N ARG A 6 -31.84 -24.67 -21.87
CA ARG A 6 -30.42 -24.35 -22.24
C ARG A 6 -30.10 -22.89 -22.58
N VAL A 7 -30.96 -21.93 -22.27
CA VAL A 7 -30.67 -20.50 -22.52
C VAL A 7 -30.99 -19.61 -21.31
N LEU A 8 -30.78 -20.16 -20.11
CA LEU A 8 -30.83 -19.45 -18.84
C LEU A 8 -29.59 -19.92 -18.08
N LEU A 9 -28.50 -19.16 -18.19
CA LEU A 9 -27.28 -19.14 -17.34
C LEU A 9 -26.09 -18.60 -18.15
N LEU A 10 -26.17 -17.35 -18.61
CA LEU A 10 -24.97 -16.56 -18.96
C LEU A 10 -25.11 -15.17 -18.36
N SER A 11 -25.35 -15.15 -17.05
CA SER A 11 -25.24 -14.00 -16.17
C SER A 11 -24.14 -14.28 -15.14
N CYS A 12 -22.92 -13.87 -15.47
CA CYS A 12 -21.84 -13.56 -14.52
C CYS A 12 -20.81 -12.78 -15.36
N GLY A 13 -20.78 -11.45 -15.32
CA GLY A 13 -20.41 -10.77 -14.09
C GLY A 13 -18.99 -11.16 -13.70
N PHE A 14 -18.03 -11.05 -14.61
CA PHE A 14 -16.60 -11.04 -14.31
C PHE A 14 -16.08 -9.70 -14.79
N VAL A 15 -16.35 -8.66 -14.00
CA VAL A 15 -15.36 -8.10 -13.08
C VAL A 15 -14.16 -7.64 -13.89
N LEU A 16 -14.15 -6.34 -14.18
CA LEU A 16 -12.93 -5.56 -14.35
C LEU A 16 -12.00 -5.96 -13.21
N CYS A 17 -11.07 -6.88 -13.50
CA CYS A 17 -10.04 -7.29 -12.57
C CYS A 17 -9.02 -6.14 -12.54
N MET A 18 -9.42 -5.03 -11.91
CA MET A 18 -8.52 -4.01 -11.45
C MET A 18 -7.57 -4.67 -10.45
N PRO A 19 -6.28 -4.32 -10.54
CA PRO A 19 -5.20 -5.19 -10.13
C PRO A 19 -5.38 -5.54 -8.65
N VAL A 20 -5.29 -6.84 -8.37
CA VAL A 20 -4.95 -7.33 -7.05
C VAL A 20 -3.68 -6.56 -6.62
N HIS A 21 -3.85 -5.55 -5.76
CA HIS A 21 -2.73 -4.87 -5.10
C HIS A 21 -2.14 -5.86 -4.10
N ALA A 22 -1.40 -6.84 -4.63
CA ALA A 22 -0.37 -7.53 -3.89
C ALA A 22 0.97 -6.87 -4.32
N GLU A 23 1.81 -6.42 -3.40
CA GLU A 23 2.12 -7.17 -2.18
C GLU A 23 2.73 -6.35 -1.04
N LEU A 24 2.64 -5.02 -1.05
CA LEU A 24 3.10 -4.25 0.12
C LEU A 24 2.28 -4.61 1.37
N SER A 25 2.87 -5.35 2.30
CA SER A 25 2.22 -5.68 3.56
C SER A 25 2.19 -4.46 4.50
N CYS A 26 1.22 -4.42 5.41
CA CYS A 26 1.20 -3.36 6.42
C CYS A 26 2.45 -3.38 7.29
N ASP A 27 2.99 -4.56 7.58
CA ASP A 27 4.28 -4.71 8.26
C ASP A 27 5.43 -4.07 7.47
N GLN A 28 5.48 -4.28 6.15
CA GLN A 28 6.50 -3.68 5.29
C GLN A 28 6.36 -2.16 5.22
N LEU A 29 5.13 -1.65 5.16
CA LEU A 29 4.87 -0.21 5.15
C LEU A 29 5.29 0.43 6.48
N VAL A 30 4.87 -0.17 7.61
CA VAL A 30 5.22 0.29 8.95
C VAL A 30 6.72 0.20 9.20
N ALA A 31 7.36 -0.90 8.81
CA ALA A 31 8.81 -1.06 8.93
C ALA A 31 9.58 0.00 8.11
N SER A 32 9.11 0.31 6.91
CA SER A 32 9.71 1.36 6.07
C SER A 32 9.55 2.74 6.71
N ALA A 33 8.38 3.05 7.27
CA ALA A 33 8.15 4.30 7.99
C ALA A 33 9.01 4.40 9.26
N GLN A 34 9.10 3.32 10.04
CA GLN A 34 9.97 3.24 11.22
C GLN A 34 11.45 3.43 10.87
N ALA A 35 11.92 2.85 9.77
CA ALA A 35 13.29 3.08 9.29
C ALA A 35 13.53 4.57 8.97
N GLY A 36 12.56 5.24 8.36
CA GLY A 36 12.62 6.68 8.11
C GLY A 36 12.67 7.52 9.39
N LEU A 37 11.90 7.13 10.43
CA LEU A 37 11.97 7.76 11.74
C LEU A 37 13.30 7.52 12.44
N ALA A 38 13.86 6.31 12.36
CA ALA A 38 15.17 6.01 12.93
C ALA A 38 16.27 6.87 12.30
N LEU A 39 16.17 7.19 11.00
CA LEU A 39 17.07 8.14 10.35
C LEU A 39 16.83 9.58 10.83
N ARG A 40 15.57 10.01 10.98
CA ARG A 40 15.22 11.31 11.57
C ARG A 40 15.83 11.50 12.95
N ASP A 41 15.70 10.49 13.81
CA ASP A 41 16.17 10.54 15.20
C ASP A 41 17.71 10.58 15.27
N ARG A 42 18.40 10.20 14.18
CA ARG A 42 19.85 10.38 13.99
C ARG A 42 20.23 11.73 13.37
N GLY A 43 19.26 12.62 13.13
CA GLY A 43 19.45 13.95 12.55
C GLY A 43 19.38 14.01 11.03
N ALA A 44 18.94 12.95 10.35
CA ALA A 44 18.76 12.98 8.90
C ALA A 44 17.60 13.91 8.49
N SER A 45 17.75 14.58 7.35
CA SER A 45 16.68 15.40 6.77
C SER A 45 15.65 14.53 6.06
N LEU A 46 14.42 15.03 5.93
CA LEU A 46 13.36 14.34 5.17
C LEU A 46 13.80 14.03 3.73
N GLY A 47 14.50 14.97 3.07
CA GLY A 47 14.99 14.77 1.70
C GLY A 47 15.98 13.60 1.59
N TYR A 48 16.88 13.46 2.57
CA TYR A 48 17.80 12.32 2.63
C TYR A 48 17.04 11.00 2.82
N VAL A 49 16.09 10.96 3.76
CA VAL A 49 15.29 9.75 4.01
C VAL A 49 14.46 9.35 2.79
N LEU A 50 13.87 10.31 2.08
CA LEU A 50 13.11 10.03 0.86
C LEU A 50 14.02 9.55 -0.27
N ALA A 51 15.23 10.10 -0.42
CA ALA A 51 16.20 9.62 -1.40
C ALA A 51 16.61 8.16 -1.13
N GLU A 52 16.65 7.72 0.12
CA GLU A 52 16.92 6.32 0.48
C GLU A 52 15.84 5.35 -0.06
N THR A 53 14.59 5.81 -0.14
CA THR A 53 13.50 5.03 -0.77
C THR A 53 13.64 4.91 -2.28
N GLU A 54 14.51 5.71 -2.89
CA GLU A 54 14.84 5.66 -4.31
C GLU A 54 16.14 4.88 -4.56
N SER A 55 16.74 4.29 -3.54
CA SER A 55 17.90 3.41 -3.68
C SER A 55 17.60 2.22 -4.58
N ARG A 56 18.64 1.67 -5.21
CA ARG A 56 18.51 0.48 -6.07
C ARG A 56 17.97 -0.73 -5.30
N ASP A 57 18.28 -0.85 -4.01
CA ASP A 57 17.77 -1.92 -3.16
C ASP A 57 16.26 -1.81 -2.96
N MET A 58 15.75 -0.59 -2.74
CA MET A 58 14.31 -0.35 -2.62
C MET A 58 13.59 -0.57 -3.95
N GLN A 59 14.19 -0.12 -5.07
CA GLN A 59 13.66 -0.36 -6.42
C GLN A 59 13.67 -1.84 -6.83
N ALA A 60 14.59 -2.65 -6.28
CA ALA A 60 14.62 -4.08 -6.53
C ALA A 60 13.56 -4.86 -5.73
N ARG A 61 13.10 -4.30 -4.60
CA ARG A 61 12.18 -4.95 -3.67
C ARG A 61 10.72 -4.54 -3.87
N PHE A 62 10.49 -3.32 -4.34
CA PHE A 62 9.16 -2.72 -4.41
C PHE A 62 8.87 -2.20 -5.81
N LYS A 63 7.60 -2.27 -6.19
CA LYS A 63 7.12 -1.66 -7.42
C LYS A 63 7.09 -0.12 -7.29
N PRO A 64 7.13 0.63 -8.41
CA PRO A 64 7.10 2.09 -8.37
C PRO A 64 5.89 2.69 -7.62
N ASP A 65 4.72 2.06 -7.74
CA ASP A 65 3.50 2.42 -7.03
C ASP A 65 3.62 2.17 -5.52
N GLU A 66 4.18 1.04 -5.11
CA GLU A 66 4.44 0.71 -3.71
C GLU A 66 5.46 1.68 -3.07
N LEU A 67 6.50 2.06 -3.81
CA LEU A 67 7.45 3.09 -3.39
C LEU A 67 6.75 4.45 -3.19
N GLY A 68 5.76 4.78 -4.04
CA GLY A 68 4.93 5.97 -3.86
C GLY A 68 4.16 5.96 -2.54
N VAL A 69 3.61 4.81 -2.15
CA VAL A 69 2.92 4.63 -0.86
C VAL A 69 3.91 4.75 0.31
N ILE A 70 5.07 4.08 0.23
CA ILE A 70 6.12 4.14 1.25
C ILE A 70 6.60 5.58 1.47
N ARG A 71 6.90 6.33 0.40
CA ARG A 71 7.34 7.73 0.49
C ARG A 71 6.30 8.61 1.17
N ARG A 72 5.03 8.41 0.86
CA ARG A 72 3.93 9.15 1.49
C ARG A 72 3.86 8.83 2.99
N ALA A 73 3.90 7.55 3.36
CA ALA A 73 3.86 7.13 4.76
C ALA A 73 5.05 7.66 5.57
N ILE A 74 6.27 7.56 5.01
CA ILE A 74 7.47 8.15 5.61
C ILE A 74 7.30 9.65 5.79
N ARG A 75 6.83 10.38 4.78
CA ARG A 75 6.64 11.83 4.89
C ARG A 75 5.69 12.19 6.03
N LEU A 76 4.51 11.57 6.07
CA LEU A 76 3.48 11.87 7.08
C LEU A 76 3.94 11.54 8.50
N THR A 77 4.66 10.42 8.66
CA THR A 77 5.20 10.02 9.97
C THR A 77 6.39 10.86 10.40
N PHE A 78 7.27 11.21 9.46
CA PHE A 78 8.44 12.04 9.71
C PHE A 78 8.05 13.44 10.19
N THR A 79 7.05 14.07 9.56
CA THR A 79 6.52 15.39 9.93
C THR A 79 5.65 15.36 11.18
N GLY A 80 5.25 14.17 11.64
CA GLY A 80 4.36 14.01 12.79
C GLY A 80 2.88 14.25 12.46
N GLU A 81 2.51 14.34 11.19
CA GLU A 81 1.11 14.44 10.75
C GLU A 81 0.32 13.16 11.04
N VAL A 82 1.00 12.00 11.02
CA VAL A 82 0.43 10.68 11.32
C VAL A 82 1.40 9.92 12.21
N SER A 83 0.94 9.36 13.32
CA SER A 83 1.79 8.48 14.15
C SER A 83 2.00 7.10 13.49
N ILE A 84 3.03 6.37 13.92
CA ILE A 84 3.25 4.99 13.42
C ILE A 84 2.05 4.07 13.75
N TYR A 85 1.40 4.28 14.90
CA TYR A 85 0.22 3.51 15.28
C TYR A 85 -0.97 3.82 14.39
N GLU A 86 -1.21 5.09 14.08
CA GLU A 86 -2.26 5.49 13.14
C GLU A 86 -1.95 5.00 11.72
N LEU A 87 -0.69 5.00 11.30
CA LEU A 87 -0.28 4.42 10.02
C LEU A 87 -0.60 2.92 9.96
N ALA A 88 -0.32 2.17 11.02
CA ALA A 88 -0.64 0.75 11.12
C ALA A 88 -2.15 0.51 11.04
N SER A 89 -2.93 1.21 11.88
CA SER A 89 -4.40 1.11 11.88
C SER A 89 -4.97 1.43 10.51
N ASN A 90 -4.59 2.58 9.92
CA ASN A 90 -5.11 3.00 8.62
C ASN A 90 -4.72 2.04 7.48
N CYS A 91 -3.59 1.35 7.59
CA CYS A 91 -3.19 0.34 6.61
C CYS A 91 -4.09 -0.90 6.69
N GLU A 92 -4.36 -1.38 7.90
CA GLU A 92 -5.25 -2.52 8.15
C GLU A 92 -6.70 -2.19 7.77
N ASP A 93 -7.16 -1.00 8.15
CA ASP A 93 -8.48 -0.48 7.82
C ASP A 93 -8.64 -0.29 6.30
N GLY A 94 -7.59 0.20 5.62
CA GLY A 94 -7.52 0.34 4.16
C GLY A 94 -7.61 -0.99 3.41
N LYS A 95 -7.12 -2.09 4.00
CA LYS A 95 -7.33 -3.45 3.48
C LYS A 95 -8.75 -3.97 3.72
N GLY A 96 -9.40 -3.55 4.80
CA GLY A 96 -10.79 -3.88 5.12
C GLY A 96 -11.82 -3.04 4.36
N SER A 97 -11.46 -1.84 3.92
CA SER A 97 -12.34 -0.89 3.24
C SER A 97 -12.26 -1.02 1.71
N GLY A 98 -12.54 -2.22 1.20
CA GLY A 98 -13.25 -2.34 -0.07
C GLY A 98 -14.72 -2.01 0.13
N SER A 99 -15.06 -0.81 0.61
CA SER A 99 -16.45 -0.43 0.86
C SER A 99 -16.69 1.06 0.62
N ARG A 100 -17.27 1.31 -0.56
CA ARG A 100 -18.25 2.36 -0.86
C ARG A 100 -17.75 3.81 -0.87
N ARG A 101 -17.32 4.25 -2.05
CA ARG A 101 -17.79 5.51 -2.64
C ARG A 101 -17.96 5.36 -4.13
#